data_AF-A0A7J8PVD8-F1
#
_entry.id   AF-A0A7J8PVD8-F1
#
_cell.length_a   1.000
_cell.length_b   1.000
_cell.length_c   1.000
_cell.angle_alpha   90.00
_cell.angle_beta   90.00
_cell.angle_gamma   90.00
#
_symmetry.space_group_name_H-M   'P 1'
#
loop_
_entity.id
_entity.type
_entity.pdbx_description
1 polymer ?
#
loop_
_entity_poly.entity_id
_entity_poly.type
_entity_poly.pdbx_seq_one_letter_code
_entity_poly.pdbx_strand_id
1 'polypeptide(L)'
;VLTYAQQAKELANAEKNKLEKRIQEFRTQAEIDSLRASGNIEPSTSSGGIHVIGVNSDKNIEAIMQSFTNGEVQVIKQGYLLKRPSSLRGDWNRRFFVLDSQGTLYYYRNKGTEPMGSLHQYTGSAEHNSGVFSRFRANHNRSSSFNEETLGYHTIDLRISTIKMDAEDTDLRLCFRIISPLKTYTLQAENGADRMDWVNKITAVITSLFNYRIRQQHVENNDYSHSVSSNARSPNSLPPLGTDRVSNRAKPVSAVLREISGNDVCAECNAPEPDWASLNLGILLCIECSGVHRNLGVHVSKVRSLTLDVKVWESSIVELFRSLGNAYCNSVWEGSLQKNERVDESNAHGTSITKPCAKDPISHREKYINAKYVEKLLIVRDAVQPGVFPNSANIWQAVKADNLREVYRLIAISDTNIVNTTFDDVFTIELYHHVVDTQDSSLDSDKEERDPSSCPRIKDLNEPGNCLQGCSILHLACQRGNPVMVELLLQFGADINMHDFHGRTPLHHCVSEGNNPLAKHLLRR
;
A
#
# COMPACT_ATOMS: atom_id res chain seq x y z
N VAL A 1 14.66 21.98 49.67
CA VAL A 1 14.52 21.97 48.19
C VAL A 1 15.85 22.23 47.52
N LEU A 2 16.55 23.33 47.81
CA LEU A 2 17.87 23.63 47.22
C LEU A 2 18.94 22.56 47.49
N THR A 3 18.97 21.99 48.70
CA THR A 3 19.85 20.87 49.05
C THR A 3 19.56 19.60 48.24
N TYR A 4 18.28 19.27 48.04
CA TYR A 4 17.86 18.15 47.19
C TYR A 4 18.18 18.39 45.71
N ALA A 5 18.03 19.62 45.22
CA ALA A 5 18.39 19.99 43.85
C ALA A 5 19.91 19.87 43.63
N GLN A 6 20.72 20.28 44.62
CA GLN A 6 22.17 20.15 44.57
C GLN A 6 22.60 18.68 44.59
N GLN A 7 22.00 17.86 45.47
CA GLN A 7 22.30 16.43 45.55
C GLN A 7 21.89 15.68 44.26
N ALA A 8 20.76 16.04 43.65
CA ALA A 8 20.34 15.50 42.36
C ALA A 8 21.31 15.89 41.22
N LYS A 9 21.81 17.12 41.23
CA LYS A 9 22.80 17.59 40.26
C LYS A 9 24.15 16.86 40.40
N GLU A 10 24.58 16.62 41.63
CA GLU A 10 25.81 15.86 41.92
C GLU A 10 25.69 14.39 41.51
N LEU A 11 24.54 13.75 41.76
CA LEU A 11 24.26 12.39 41.29
C LEU A 11 24.23 12.30 39.76
N ALA A 12 23.59 13.26 39.09
CA ALA A 12 23.57 13.32 37.63
C ALA A 12 24.98 13.51 37.03
N ASN A 13 25.81 14.35 37.66
CA ASN A 13 27.21 14.51 37.25
C ASN A 13 28.04 13.24 37.49
N ALA A 14 27.82 12.54 38.61
CA ALA A 14 28.50 11.27 38.88
C ALA A 14 28.09 10.17 37.87
N GLU A 15 26.82 10.10 37.49
CA GLU A 15 26.33 9.19 36.46
C GLU A 15 26.90 9.52 35.08
N LYS A 16 26.98 10.81 34.74
CA LYS A 16 27.61 11.28 33.50
C LYS A 16 29.09 10.88 33.42
N ASN A 17 29.86 11.10 34.48
CA ASN A 17 31.26 10.72 34.54
C ASN A 17 31.45 9.20 34.45
N LYS A 18 30.55 8.41 35.06
CA LYS A 18 30.57 6.95 34.97
C LYS A 18 30.26 6.45 33.55
N LEU A 19 29.34 7.12 32.85
CA LEU A 19 29.02 6.82 31.45
C LEU A 19 30.21 7.15 30.54
N GLU A 20 30.84 8.31 30.73
CA GLU A 20 32.02 8.72 29.96
C GLU A 20 33.19 7.72 30.12
N LYS A 21 33.41 7.24 31.35
CA LYS A 21 34.40 6.18 31.60
C LYS A 21 34.09 4.88 30.86
N ARG A 22 32.83 4.43 30.85
CA ARG A 22 32.39 3.23 30.11
C ARG A 22 32.55 3.40 28.59
N ILE A 23 32.26 4.59 28.07
CA ILE A 23 32.46 4.89 26.64
C ILE A 23 33.96 4.81 26.30
N GLN A 24 34.82 5.35 27.15
CA GLN A 24 36.26 5.29 26.94
C GLN A 24 36.76 3.84 27.01
N GLU A 25 36.34 3.05 28.01
CA GLU A 25 36.66 1.62 28.10
C GLU A 25 36.24 0.85 26.84
N PHE A 26 35.05 1.15 26.30
CA PHE A 26 34.57 0.53 25.07
C PHE A 26 35.38 0.92 23.83
N ARG A 27 35.83 2.18 23.74
CA ARG A 27 36.72 2.65 22.67
C ARG A 27 38.08 1.98 22.73
N THR A 28 38.68 1.91 23.92
CA THR A 28 39.97 1.23 24.11
C THR A 28 39.86 -0.27 23.78
N GLN A 29 38.76 -0.91 24.17
CA GLN A 29 38.51 -2.31 23.82
C GLN A 29 38.36 -2.52 22.32
N ALA A 30 37.63 -1.64 21.63
CA ALA A 30 37.49 -1.68 20.18
C ALA A 30 38.81 -1.43 19.44
N GLU A 31 39.68 -0.55 19.96
CA GLU A 31 41.03 -0.35 19.43
C GLU A 31 41.92 -1.57 19.62
N ILE A 32 41.87 -2.22 20.79
CA ILE A 32 42.59 -3.48 21.06
C ILE A 32 42.11 -4.60 20.14
N ASP A 33 40.80 -4.71 19.91
CA ASP A 33 40.21 -5.72 19.03
C ASP A 33 40.56 -5.45 17.55
N SER A 34 40.63 -4.17 17.15
CA SER A 34 41.12 -3.74 15.84
C SER A 34 42.61 -4.07 15.63
N LEU A 35 43.44 -3.83 16.65
CA LEU A 35 44.87 -4.18 16.62
C LEU A 35 45.08 -5.69 16.55
N ARG A 36 44.29 -6.50 17.27
CA ARG A 36 44.33 -7.97 17.14
C ARG A 36 43.87 -8.46 15.77
N ALA A 37 42.88 -7.80 15.17
CA ALA A 37 42.43 -8.12 13.81
C ALA A 37 43.49 -7.79 12.75
N SER A 38 44.32 -6.77 12.99
CA SER A 38 45.41 -6.36 12.09
C SER A 38 46.67 -7.24 12.16
N GLY A 39 46.82 -8.08 13.20
CA GLY A 39 47.99 -8.95 13.38
C GLY A 39 48.00 -10.24 12.54
N ASN A 40 46.93 -10.54 11.79
CA ASN A 40 46.73 -11.81 11.08
C ASN A 40 46.59 -11.65 9.55
N ILE A 41 47.38 -10.79 8.90
CA ILE A 41 47.39 -10.68 7.43
C ILE A 41 48.82 -10.59 6.91
N GLU A 42 49.32 -11.67 6.30
CA GLU A 42 50.47 -11.66 5.40
C GLU A 42 50.14 -10.94 4.08
N PRO A 43 51.10 -10.28 3.40
CA PRO A 43 50.80 -9.29 2.38
C PRO A 43 50.72 -9.89 0.97
N SER A 44 49.65 -9.56 0.24
CA SER A 44 49.68 -9.54 -1.24
C SER A 44 48.73 -8.49 -1.84
N THR A 45 49.36 -7.36 -2.20
CA THR A 45 49.16 -6.50 -3.38
C THR A 45 47.76 -6.31 -4.01
N SER A 46 47.20 -5.13 -3.71
CA SER A 46 46.56 -4.12 -4.60
C SER A 46 45.60 -4.52 -5.73
N SER A 47 44.33 -4.11 -5.62
CA SER A 47 43.79 -2.92 -6.32
C SER A 47 42.34 -2.65 -5.87
N GLY A 48 41.98 -1.37 -5.74
CA GLY A 48 40.86 -0.88 -4.94
C GLY A 48 39.45 -1.16 -5.48
N GLY A 49 38.53 -1.41 -4.54
CA GLY A 49 37.09 -1.54 -4.78
C GLY A 49 36.30 -0.95 -3.60
N ILE A 50 35.32 -0.12 -3.94
CA ILE A 50 34.43 0.64 -3.07
C ILE A 50 33.60 -0.30 -2.17
N HIS A 51 33.50 0.04 -0.88
CA HIS A 51 32.92 -0.80 0.18
C HIS A 51 31.41 -1.01 0.01
N VAL A 52 31.01 -2.22 -0.39
CA VAL A 52 29.60 -2.69 -0.40
C VAL A 52 29.20 -3.09 1.03
N ILE A 53 28.18 -2.43 1.57
CA ILE A 53 27.48 -2.84 2.80
C ILE A 53 26.46 -3.92 2.40
N GLY A 54 26.85 -5.19 2.47
CA GLY A 54 25.95 -6.30 2.10
C GLY A 54 26.24 -7.65 2.76
N VAL A 55 27.36 -7.81 3.47
CA VAL A 55 27.85 -9.16 3.83
C VAL A 55 27.38 -9.66 5.21
N ASN A 56 26.84 -8.78 6.07
CA ASN A 56 26.42 -9.14 7.43
C ASN A 56 24.94 -9.55 7.57
N SER A 57 24.08 -9.22 6.59
CA SER A 57 22.66 -9.63 6.58
C SER A 57 22.53 -11.13 6.29
N ASP A 58 23.33 -11.64 5.36
CA ASP A 58 23.15 -13.00 4.82
C ASP A 58 23.51 -14.08 5.85
N LYS A 59 24.55 -13.85 6.66
CA LYS A 59 24.93 -14.76 7.75
C LYS A 59 23.88 -14.83 8.86
N ASN A 60 23.20 -13.72 9.16
CA ASN A 60 22.12 -13.70 10.15
C ASN A 60 20.86 -14.42 9.61
N ILE A 61 20.59 -14.30 8.30
CA ILE A 61 19.46 -14.97 7.64
C ILE A 61 19.67 -16.48 7.61
N GLU A 62 20.88 -16.94 7.30
CA GLU A 62 21.22 -18.37 7.21
C GLU A 62 21.13 -19.08 8.57
N ALA A 63 21.56 -18.43 9.65
CA ALA A 63 21.41 -18.93 11.02
C ALA A 63 19.94 -19.01 11.48
N ILE A 64 19.12 -18.03 11.11
CA ILE A 64 17.67 -18.06 11.38
C ILE A 64 17.00 -19.17 10.56
N MET A 65 17.40 -19.39 9.30
CA MET A 65 16.87 -20.47 8.47
C MET A 65 17.17 -21.88 9.02
N GLN A 66 18.34 -22.11 9.62
CA GLN A 66 18.67 -23.39 10.27
C GLN A 66 17.82 -23.65 11.52
N SER A 67 17.34 -22.60 12.20
CA SER A 67 16.44 -22.74 13.36
C SER A 67 15.01 -23.18 12.96
N PHE A 68 14.53 -22.75 11.78
CA PHE A 68 13.23 -23.18 11.24
C PHE A 68 13.16 -24.67 10.90
N THR A 69 14.28 -25.27 10.46
CA THR A 69 14.33 -26.69 10.08
C THR A 69 14.43 -27.64 11.28
N ASN A 70 14.89 -27.14 12.44
CA ASN A 70 15.13 -27.96 13.64
C ASN A 70 13.98 -27.91 14.66
N GLY A 71 12.96 -27.07 14.44
CA GLY A 71 11.76 -27.00 15.29
C GLY A 71 11.94 -26.33 16.65
N GLU A 72 13.13 -25.80 16.97
CA GLU A 72 13.38 -25.07 18.22
C GLU A 72 13.11 -23.56 18.08
N VAL A 73 12.22 -23.02 18.91
CA VAL A 73 11.91 -21.59 18.95
C VAL A 73 13.01 -20.84 19.71
N GLN A 74 13.94 -20.22 18.97
CA GLN A 74 14.98 -19.37 19.54
C GLN A 74 14.53 -17.91 19.67
N VAL A 75 14.96 -17.23 20.75
CA VAL A 75 14.76 -15.79 20.96
C VAL A 75 15.80 -15.01 20.18
N ILE A 76 15.35 -14.16 19.25
CA ILE A 76 16.23 -13.35 18.37
C ILE A 76 16.63 -12.03 19.04
N LYS A 77 15.69 -11.39 19.74
CA LYS A 77 15.95 -10.17 20.52
C LYS A 77 14.91 -10.02 21.61
N GLN A 78 15.33 -9.52 22.76
CA GLN A 78 14.43 -9.13 23.84
C GLN A 78 14.90 -7.83 24.48
N GLY A 79 13.98 -7.02 24.98
CA GLY A 79 14.31 -5.73 25.58
C GLY A 79 13.09 -4.85 25.83
N TYR A 80 13.33 -3.69 26.43
CA TYR A 80 12.26 -2.74 26.73
C TYR A 80 12.03 -1.77 25.57
N LEU A 81 10.76 -1.55 25.22
CA LEU A 81 10.33 -0.50 24.31
C LEU A 81 9.17 0.27 24.94
N LEU A 82 9.06 1.55 24.59
CA LEU A 82 7.93 2.39 24.93
C LEU A 82 6.85 2.20 23.85
N LYS A 83 5.66 1.76 24.24
CA LYS A 83 4.53 1.54 23.34
C LYS A 83 3.49 2.65 23.52
N ARG A 84 3.07 3.28 22.42
CA ARG A 84 1.95 4.23 22.45
C ARG A 84 0.60 3.51 22.65
N PRO A 85 -0.28 3.97 23.55
CA PRO A 85 -1.65 3.49 23.65
C PRO A 85 -2.46 3.80 22.40
N SER A 86 -3.51 3.02 22.14
CA SER A 86 -4.42 3.28 21.02
C SER A 86 -5.41 4.42 21.29
N SER A 87 -5.48 4.91 22.53
CA SER A 87 -6.30 6.06 22.93
C SER A 87 -5.57 7.37 22.70
N LEU A 88 -6.25 8.37 22.14
CA LEU A 88 -5.70 9.70 21.80
C LEU A 88 -5.11 10.48 22.99
N ARG A 89 -5.39 10.08 24.23
CA ARG A 89 -4.89 10.72 25.47
C ARG A 89 -3.94 9.85 26.31
N GLY A 90 -3.41 8.76 25.74
CA GLY A 90 -2.61 7.81 26.49
C GLY A 90 -1.11 8.11 26.47
N ASP A 91 -0.48 8.12 27.64
CA ASP A 91 0.98 8.24 27.79
C ASP A 91 1.73 6.99 27.32
N TRP A 92 3.00 7.17 26.94
CA TRP A 92 3.88 6.08 26.52
C TRP A 92 4.08 5.05 27.62
N ASN A 93 3.93 3.78 27.26
CA ASN A 93 3.95 2.67 28.20
C ASN A 93 5.18 1.79 27.99
N ARG A 94 6.09 1.75 28.97
CA ARG A 94 7.26 0.85 28.92
C ARG A 94 6.80 -0.61 29.03
N ARG A 95 7.21 -1.45 28.08
CA ARG A 95 6.86 -2.87 28.01
C ARG A 95 8.09 -3.68 27.61
N PHE A 96 8.18 -4.92 28.09
CA PHE A 96 9.23 -5.85 27.69
C PHE A 96 8.75 -6.65 26.49
N PHE A 97 9.48 -6.57 25.39
CA PHE A 97 9.21 -7.25 24.13
C PHE A 97 10.18 -8.39 23.92
N VAL A 98 9.69 -9.47 23.35
CA VAL A 98 10.49 -10.63 22.94
C VAL A 98 10.12 -11.00 21.51
N LEU A 99 11.12 -11.02 20.64
CA LEU A 99 11.04 -11.46 19.26
C LEU A 99 11.61 -12.87 19.15
N ASP A 100 10.81 -13.80 18.65
CA ASP A 100 11.25 -15.15 18.38
C ASP A 100 11.60 -15.39 16.89
N SER A 101 12.24 -16.53 16.64
CA SER A 101 12.60 -17.03 15.31
C SER A 101 11.42 -17.36 14.43
N GLN A 102 10.24 -17.61 14.98
CA GLN A 102 9.01 -17.92 14.23
C GLN A 102 8.26 -16.65 13.77
N GLY A 103 8.79 -15.47 14.05
CA GLY A 103 8.19 -14.16 13.75
C GLY A 103 6.99 -13.82 14.60
N THR A 104 6.99 -14.31 15.82
CA THR A 104 6.12 -13.85 16.88
C THR A 104 6.85 -12.79 17.68
N LEU A 105 6.25 -11.60 17.78
CA LEU A 105 6.69 -10.56 18.70
C LEU A 105 5.67 -10.45 19.83
N TYR A 106 6.04 -10.85 21.05
CA TYR A 106 5.14 -10.77 22.19
C TYR A 106 5.62 -9.77 23.25
N TYR A 107 4.65 -9.16 23.94
CA TYR A 107 4.94 -8.29 25.08
C TYR A 107 3.97 -8.54 26.23
N TYR A 108 4.49 -8.40 27.44
CA TYR A 108 3.73 -8.65 28.66
C TYR A 108 2.96 -7.41 29.11
N ARG A 109 1.68 -7.58 29.47
CA ARG A 109 0.90 -6.57 30.18
C ARG A 109 0.74 -7.03 31.62
N ASN A 110 1.13 -6.19 32.58
CA ASN A 110 0.68 -6.38 33.96
C ASN A 110 -0.84 -6.21 33.97
N LYS A 111 -1.58 -7.30 34.19
CA LYS A 111 -2.94 -7.20 34.70
C LYS A 111 -2.78 -6.73 36.14
N GLY A 112 -3.19 -5.50 36.44
CA GLY A 112 -3.42 -5.13 37.83
C GLY A 112 -4.41 -6.13 38.41
N THR A 113 -4.11 -6.65 39.59
CA THR A 113 -5.05 -7.47 40.36
C THR A 113 -6.35 -6.67 40.49
N GLU A 114 -7.43 -7.13 39.88
CA GLU A 114 -8.74 -6.59 40.19
C GLU A 114 -9.03 -6.91 41.66
N PRO A 115 -9.40 -5.92 42.49
CA PRO A 115 -9.83 -6.24 43.84
C PRO A 115 -11.15 -7.02 43.74
N MET A 116 -11.11 -8.30 44.10
CA MET A 116 -12.31 -9.09 44.35
C MET A 116 -13.25 -8.29 45.25
N GLY A 117 -14.51 -8.21 44.84
CA GLY A 117 -15.54 -7.46 45.54
C GLY A 117 -15.66 -7.85 47.01
N SER A 118 -15.63 -6.86 47.89
CA SER A 118 -16.27 -6.96 49.19
C SER A 118 -17.63 -6.28 49.11
N LEU A 119 -18.67 -7.10 49.10
CA LEU A 119 -20.04 -6.75 49.42
C LEU A 119 -20.06 -6.02 50.77
N HIS A 120 -20.41 -4.73 50.83
CA HIS A 120 -20.92 -4.10 52.06
C HIS A 120 -22.06 -3.13 51.75
N GLN A 121 -23.08 -3.24 52.58
CA GLN A 121 -24.43 -2.70 52.49
C GLN A 121 -24.47 -1.18 52.77
N TYR A 122 -25.57 -0.58 52.30
CA TYR A 122 -26.07 0.76 52.60
C TYR A 122 -25.90 1.20 54.06
N THR A 123 -25.50 2.47 54.28
CA THR A 123 -26.21 3.47 55.11
C THR A 123 -25.52 4.86 55.06
N GLY A 124 -26.31 5.92 54.81
CA GLY A 124 -26.16 7.22 55.50
C GLY A 124 -25.31 8.37 54.89
N SER A 125 -26.01 9.30 54.23
CA SER A 125 -25.98 10.78 54.37
C SER A 125 -24.67 11.63 54.44
N ALA A 126 -24.76 12.77 53.74
CA ALA A 126 -24.18 14.11 53.98
C ALA A 126 -22.78 14.49 53.42
N GLU A 127 -22.85 15.33 52.38
CA GLU A 127 -22.14 16.62 52.16
C GLU A 127 -20.60 16.80 52.10
N HIS A 128 -20.23 17.59 51.08
CA HIS A 128 -19.14 18.56 50.94
C HIS A 128 -17.67 18.15 50.57
N ASN A 129 -17.33 18.55 49.33
CA ASN A 129 -16.13 19.25 48.83
C ASN A 129 -14.69 18.75 49.07
N SER A 130 -14.00 18.61 47.92
CA SER A 130 -12.61 19.00 47.61
C SER A 130 -11.45 18.18 48.19
N GLY A 131 -10.46 17.91 47.33
CA GLY A 131 -9.12 17.53 47.78
C GLY A 131 -8.40 16.53 46.88
N VAL A 132 -7.83 17.04 45.78
CA VAL A 132 -6.69 16.43 45.08
C VAL A 132 -5.57 16.20 46.12
N PHE A 133 -4.85 15.08 46.02
CA PHE A 133 -3.80 14.57 46.94
C PHE A 133 -4.27 13.62 48.04
N SER A 134 -4.51 12.36 47.66
CA SER A 134 -4.16 11.25 48.55
C SER A 134 -3.55 10.09 47.76
N ARG A 135 -2.40 9.61 48.28
CA ARG A 135 -1.60 8.44 47.88
C ARG A 135 -0.47 8.66 46.87
N PHE A 136 0.51 9.46 47.30
CA PHE A 136 1.92 9.15 47.04
C PHE A 136 2.38 8.06 48.03
N ARG A 137 3.20 7.12 47.53
CA ARG A 137 3.99 6.08 48.21
C ARG A 137 3.28 4.80 48.66
N ALA A 138 3.47 3.74 47.86
CA ALA A 138 4.07 2.49 48.32
C ALA A 138 4.48 1.66 47.10
N ASN A 139 5.79 1.51 46.85
CA ASN A 139 6.38 0.28 46.28
C ASN A 139 7.91 0.41 46.20
N HIS A 140 8.55 0.19 47.34
CA HIS A 140 9.83 -0.50 47.37
C HIS A 140 9.69 -1.66 48.36
N ASN A 141 10.19 -2.83 47.95
CA ASN A 141 10.19 -4.14 48.58
C ASN A 141 9.04 -5.08 48.20
N ARG A 142 9.29 -5.92 47.20
CA ARG A 142 9.21 -7.37 47.40
C ARG A 142 10.04 -8.14 46.38
N SER A 143 10.99 -8.92 46.92
CA SER A 143 11.73 -9.97 46.26
C SER A 143 10.83 -11.17 45.98
N SER A 144 11.07 -11.80 44.83
CA SER A 144 10.89 -13.23 44.50
C SER A 144 9.83 -14.06 45.27
N SER A 145 8.75 -14.42 44.60
CA SER A 145 8.35 -15.83 44.53
C SER A 145 7.65 -16.11 43.20
N PHE A 146 8.13 -17.13 42.51
CA PHE A 146 7.43 -17.75 41.39
C PHE A 146 6.00 -18.11 41.81
N ASN A 147 5.04 -17.76 40.95
CA ASN A 147 3.90 -18.59 40.63
C ASN A 147 3.56 -18.26 39.16
N GLU A 148 3.88 -19.22 38.29
CA GLU A 148 3.50 -19.26 36.89
C GLU A 148 1.97 -19.38 36.79
N GLU A 149 1.22 -18.30 36.92
CA GLU A 149 -0.19 -18.34 36.54
C GLU A 149 -0.72 -16.92 36.23
N THR A 150 -1.01 -16.70 34.94
CA THR A 150 -1.76 -15.57 34.34
C THR A 150 -1.07 -14.20 34.15
N LEU A 151 0.13 -14.16 33.56
CA LEU A 151 0.58 -12.99 32.81
C LEU A 151 -0.10 -12.94 31.43
N GLY A 152 -0.99 -11.98 31.21
CA GLY A 152 -1.57 -11.75 29.89
C GLY A 152 -0.52 -11.20 28.91
N TYR A 153 0.02 -12.06 28.04
CA TYR A 153 0.90 -11.63 26.95
C TYR A 153 0.08 -11.29 25.70
N HIS A 154 0.52 -10.28 24.96
CA HIS A 154 -0.04 -9.96 23.66
C HIS A 154 0.94 -10.41 22.60
N THR A 155 0.44 -11.15 21.61
CA THR A 155 1.21 -11.63 20.48
C THR A 155 0.96 -10.76 19.26
N ILE A 156 2.04 -10.38 18.58
CA ILE A 156 2.05 -9.69 17.30
C ILE A 156 2.63 -10.67 16.29
N ASP A 157 1.80 -11.07 15.33
CA ASP A 157 2.22 -11.90 14.20
C ASP A 157 2.92 -11.03 13.15
N LEU A 158 4.22 -11.25 12.96
CA LEU A 158 5.02 -10.49 12.04
C LEU A 158 4.99 -11.02 10.61
N ARG A 159 4.40 -12.20 10.34
CA ARG A 159 4.44 -12.88 9.02
C ARG A 159 4.02 -12.01 7.84
N ILE A 160 3.23 -10.97 8.08
CA ILE A 160 2.73 -10.00 7.09
C ILE A 160 2.78 -8.55 7.61
N SER A 161 3.61 -8.30 8.62
CA SER A 161 3.76 -6.95 9.19
C SER A 161 4.80 -6.13 8.43
N THR A 162 4.59 -4.83 8.29
CA THR A 162 5.54 -3.89 7.68
C THR A 162 6.09 -2.94 8.74
N ILE A 163 7.38 -2.62 8.69
CA ILE A 163 8.00 -1.62 9.57
C ILE A 163 8.10 -0.28 8.85
N LYS A 164 7.58 0.79 9.46
CA LYS A 164 7.75 2.16 8.97
C LYS A 164 8.63 2.95 9.93
N MET A 165 9.66 3.59 9.37
CA MET A 165 10.42 4.63 10.05
C MET A 165 9.60 5.91 10.08
N ASP A 166 9.34 6.46 11.27
CA ASP A 166 8.69 7.76 11.40
C ASP A 166 9.81 8.83 11.34
N ALA A 167 10.00 9.41 10.15
CA ALA A 167 11.03 10.43 9.91
C ALA A 167 10.46 11.87 9.82
N GLU A 168 9.12 12.05 9.89
CA GLU A 168 8.48 13.29 9.46
C GLU A 168 7.67 14.03 10.54
N ASP A 169 7.43 13.42 11.72
CA ASP A 169 6.79 14.10 12.84
C ASP A 169 7.84 14.56 13.86
N THR A 170 7.93 15.86 14.11
CA THR A 170 8.86 16.51 15.07
C THR A 170 8.76 15.95 16.50
N ASP A 171 7.62 15.33 16.84
CA ASP A 171 7.28 14.80 18.17
C ASP A 171 7.56 13.28 18.34
N LEU A 172 7.97 12.56 17.29
CA LEU A 172 8.17 11.10 17.31
C LEU A 172 9.65 10.69 17.20
N ARG A 173 10.52 11.32 18.00
CA ARG A 173 11.96 10.98 18.02
C ARG A 173 12.18 9.53 18.44
N LEU A 174 13.06 8.83 17.72
CA LEU A 174 13.44 7.44 17.97
C LEU A 174 12.27 6.43 17.88
N CYS A 175 11.18 6.80 17.21
CA CYS A 175 10.03 5.93 17.01
C CYS A 175 10.12 5.11 15.73
N PHE A 176 9.42 3.98 15.72
CA PHE A 176 9.12 3.17 14.55
C PHE A 176 7.74 2.53 14.71
N ARG A 177 7.09 2.23 13.59
CA ARG A 177 5.76 1.58 13.58
C ARG A 177 5.83 0.19 13.01
N ILE A 178 5.20 -0.76 13.70
CA ILE A 178 4.89 -2.09 13.18
C ILE A 178 3.43 -2.05 12.71
N ILE A 179 3.22 -2.16 11.40
CA ILE A 179 1.91 -2.16 10.77
C ILE A 179 1.55 -3.62 10.49
N SER A 180 0.72 -4.20 11.36
CA SER A 180 0.13 -5.53 11.17
C SER A 180 -1.30 -5.36 10.61
N PRO A 181 -1.85 -6.33 9.84
CA PRO A 181 -3.21 -6.23 9.29
C PRO A 181 -4.31 -5.99 10.33
N LEU A 182 -4.06 -6.40 11.57
CA LEU A 182 -5.02 -6.23 12.68
C LEU A 182 -4.82 -4.91 13.42
N LYS A 183 -3.59 -4.36 13.44
CA LYS A 183 -3.24 -3.23 14.29
C LYS A 183 -1.89 -2.60 13.95
N THR A 184 -1.81 -1.28 14.08
CA THR A 184 -0.54 -0.55 14.05
C THR A 184 -0.01 -0.32 15.47
N TYR A 185 1.26 -0.65 15.69
CA TYR A 185 1.97 -0.47 16.95
C TYR A 185 3.04 0.60 16.78
N THR A 186 2.87 1.76 17.42
CA THR A 186 3.92 2.78 17.51
C THR A 186 4.81 2.49 18.72
N LEU A 187 6.09 2.25 18.46
CA LEU A 187 7.10 1.90 19.44
C LEU A 187 8.22 2.93 19.43
N GLN A 188 8.79 3.20 20.59
CA GLN A 188 9.93 4.09 20.76
C GLN A 188 11.06 3.36 21.49
N ALA A 189 12.26 3.45 20.93
CA ALA A 189 13.48 2.87 21.50
C ALA A 189 14.23 3.90 22.36
N GLU A 190 15.11 3.41 23.24
CA GLU A 190 15.86 4.25 24.19
C GLU A 190 16.94 5.09 23.48
N ASN A 191 17.46 4.63 22.35
CA ASN A 191 18.45 5.34 21.54
C ASN A 191 18.40 4.93 20.05
N GLY A 192 19.12 5.65 19.19
CA GLY A 192 19.10 5.42 17.74
C GLY A 192 19.69 4.07 17.31
N ALA A 193 20.70 3.56 18.04
CA ALA A 193 21.31 2.27 17.74
C ALA A 193 20.35 1.12 18.08
N ASP A 194 19.71 1.16 19.25
CA ASP A 194 18.71 0.16 19.66
C ASP A 194 17.48 0.19 18.76
N ARG A 195 17.06 1.38 18.29
CA ARG A 195 16.02 1.52 17.26
C ARG A 195 16.39 0.75 15.99
N MET A 196 17.58 0.99 15.46
CA MET A 196 18.02 0.32 14.22
C MET A 196 18.20 -1.19 14.43
N ASP A 197 18.69 -1.62 15.59
CA ASP A 197 18.83 -3.05 15.90
C ASP A 197 17.47 -3.75 15.98
N TRP A 198 16.48 -3.17 16.66
CA TRP A 198 15.10 -3.69 16.67
C TRP A 198 14.51 -3.76 15.26
N VAL A 199 14.63 -2.69 14.47
CA VAL A 199 14.12 -2.65 13.09
C VAL A 199 14.79 -3.70 12.22
N ASN A 200 16.11 -3.83 12.29
CA ASN A 200 16.86 -4.80 11.50
C ASN A 200 16.51 -6.24 11.86
N LYS A 201 16.42 -6.57 13.16
CA LYS A 201 16.09 -7.93 13.63
C LYS A 201 14.66 -8.31 13.26
N ILE A 202 13.68 -7.42 13.45
CA ILE A 202 12.29 -7.68 13.06
C ILE A 202 12.19 -7.83 11.54
N THR A 203 12.85 -6.96 10.76
CA THR A 203 12.86 -7.04 9.29
C THR A 203 13.49 -8.35 8.80
N ALA A 204 14.62 -8.76 9.39
CA ALA A 204 15.29 -10.01 9.04
C ALA A 204 14.38 -11.23 9.25
N VAL A 205 13.59 -11.25 10.34
CA VAL A 205 12.64 -12.32 10.63
C VAL A 205 11.48 -12.33 9.64
N ILE A 206 10.93 -11.17 9.30
CA ILE A 206 9.86 -11.04 8.29
C ILE A 206 10.35 -11.56 6.93
N THR A 207 11.55 -11.15 6.51
CA THR A 207 12.17 -11.59 5.25
C THR A 207 12.45 -13.09 5.25
N SER A 208 12.93 -13.64 6.38
CA SER A 208 13.21 -15.08 6.52
C SER A 208 11.94 -15.93 6.42
N LEU A 209 10.87 -15.52 7.11
CA LEU A 209 9.55 -16.17 7.04
C LEU A 209 8.97 -16.16 5.63
N PHE A 210 9.14 -15.04 4.91
CA PHE A 210 8.68 -14.91 3.54
C PHE A 210 9.42 -15.88 2.61
N ASN A 211 10.74 -15.98 2.75
CA ASN A 211 11.59 -16.89 1.97
C ASN A 211 11.31 -18.38 2.27
N TYR A 212 11.03 -18.72 3.52
CA TYR A 212 10.69 -20.10 3.92
C TYR A 212 9.37 -20.57 3.27
N ARG A 213 8.34 -19.72 3.24
CA ARG A 213 7.05 -20.05 2.62
C ARG A 213 7.15 -20.26 1.11
N ILE A 214 8.00 -19.48 0.43
CA ILE A 214 8.27 -19.65 -1.01
C ILE A 214 8.90 -21.03 -1.29
N ARG A 215 9.83 -21.48 -0.44
CA ARG A 215 10.47 -22.80 -0.59
C ARG A 215 9.51 -23.96 -0.35
N GLN A 216 8.60 -23.87 0.63
CA GLN A 216 7.61 -24.94 0.88
C GLN A 216 6.64 -25.14 -0.29
N GLN A 217 6.20 -24.05 -0.96
CA GLN A 217 5.32 -24.15 -2.13
C GLN A 217 5.98 -24.79 -3.36
N HIS A 218 7.31 -24.73 -3.46
CA HIS A 218 8.06 -25.40 -4.54
C HIS A 218 8.25 -26.91 -4.31
N VAL A 219 8.20 -27.38 -3.06
CA VAL A 219 8.36 -28.81 -2.74
C VAL A 219 7.03 -29.57 -2.93
N GLU A 220 5.89 -28.98 -2.56
CA GLU A 220 4.57 -29.63 -2.73
C GLU A 220 4.12 -29.76 -4.19
N ASN A 221 4.64 -28.92 -5.11
CA ASN A 221 4.30 -28.98 -6.54
C ASN A 221 5.11 -30.01 -7.35
N ASN A 222 6.19 -30.58 -6.80
CA ASN A 222 7.05 -31.52 -7.50
C ASN A 222 6.71 -33.01 -7.27
N ASP A 223 5.84 -33.33 -6.30
CA ASP A 223 5.46 -34.73 -6.00
C ASP A 223 4.22 -35.24 -6.77
N TYR A 224 3.56 -34.39 -7.57
CA TYR A 224 2.35 -34.78 -8.33
C TYR A 224 2.60 -35.18 -9.79
N SER A 225 3.83 -35.14 -10.30
CA SER A 225 4.13 -35.37 -11.73
C SER A 225 4.81 -36.70 -12.07
N HIS A 226 5.02 -37.60 -11.11
CA HIS A 226 5.61 -38.92 -11.38
C HIS A 226 4.84 -40.08 -10.73
N SER A 227 3.69 -40.45 -11.31
CA SER A 227 3.21 -41.85 -11.31
C SER A 227 2.09 -42.09 -12.33
N VAL A 228 2.43 -42.06 -13.62
CA VAL A 228 1.61 -42.75 -14.63
C VAL A 228 2.44 -43.88 -15.19
N SER A 229 2.22 -45.08 -14.64
CA SER A 229 2.61 -46.33 -15.29
C SER A 229 1.38 -47.23 -15.38
N SER A 230 1.06 -47.56 -16.63
CA SER A 230 0.25 -48.66 -17.15
C SER A 230 0.05 -49.87 -16.23
N ASN A 231 -1.21 -50.31 -16.06
CA ASN A 231 -1.63 -51.66 -16.48
C ASN A 231 -3.14 -51.94 -16.33
N ALA A 232 -3.70 -52.46 -17.43
CA ALA A 232 -4.67 -53.56 -17.60
C ALA A 232 -6.02 -53.62 -16.84
N ARG A 233 -7.04 -53.96 -17.64
CA ARG A 233 -8.47 -54.18 -17.36
C ARG A 233 -8.77 -55.24 -16.28
N SER A 234 -9.86 -55.01 -15.54
CA SER A 234 -10.92 -56.02 -15.32
C SER A 234 -12.27 -55.36 -14.98
N PRO A 235 -13.40 -55.85 -15.51
CA PRO A 235 -14.73 -55.32 -15.24
C PRO A 235 -15.40 -56.11 -14.11
N ASN A 236 -15.98 -55.41 -13.13
CA ASN A 236 -17.19 -55.80 -12.38
C ASN A 236 -17.27 -55.03 -11.06
N SER A 237 -18.06 -53.95 -11.03
CA SER A 237 -18.91 -53.61 -9.87
C SER A 237 -19.88 -52.49 -10.27
N LEU A 238 -21.16 -52.75 -9.98
CA LEU A 238 -22.32 -51.90 -10.25
C LEU A 238 -22.28 -50.58 -9.45
N PRO A 239 -22.98 -49.51 -9.90
CA PRO A 239 -22.84 -48.18 -9.34
C PRO A 239 -23.80 -47.94 -8.16
N PRO A 240 -23.43 -47.18 -7.13
CA PRO A 240 -24.41 -46.48 -6.31
C PRO A 240 -24.52 -45.03 -6.78
N LEU A 241 -25.67 -44.76 -7.38
CA LEU A 241 -26.54 -43.60 -7.18
C LEU A 241 -25.85 -42.24 -6.99
N GLY A 242 -25.96 -41.42 -8.05
CA GLY A 242 -25.49 -40.05 -8.08
C GLY A 242 -26.09 -39.19 -6.97
N THR A 243 -25.20 -38.47 -6.30
CA THR A 243 -25.42 -37.06 -5.99
C THR A 243 -24.19 -36.31 -6.49
N ASP A 244 -24.24 -35.87 -7.75
CA ASP A 244 -23.35 -34.84 -8.26
C ASP A 244 -23.60 -33.55 -7.48
N ARG A 245 -22.97 -33.44 -6.33
CA ARG A 245 -22.60 -32.14 -5.79
C ARG A 245 -21.28 -31.77 -6.46
N VAL A 246 -21.37 -31.25 -7.68
CA VAL A 246 -20.32 -30.45 -8.27
C VAL A 246 -20.07 -29.32 -7.29
N SER A 247 -19.05 -29.50 -6.45
CA SER A 247 -18.50 -28.46 -5.61
C SER A 247 -17.89 -27.45 -6.58
N ASN A 248 -18.70 -26.45 -6.97
CA ASN A 248 -18.25 -25.26 -7.69
C ASN A 248 -17.25 -24.52 -6.78
N ARG A 249 -16.02 -25.03 -6.68
CA ARG A 249 -14.90 -24.26 -6.16
C ARG A 249 -14.71 -23.12 -7.16
N ALA A 250 -15.10 -21.91 -6.76
CA ALA A 250 -14.83 -20.71 -7.52
C ALA A 250 -13.34 -20.67 -7.86
N LYS A 251 -13.01 -20.50 -9.16
CA LYS A 251 -11.63 -20.39 -9.62
C LYS A 251 -10.93 -19.26 -8.85
N PRO A 252 -9.64 -19.42 -8.48
CA PRO A 252 -8.89 -18.33 -7.86
C PRO A 252 -8.81 -17.13 -8.81
N VAL A 253 -8.78 -15.92 -8.26
CA VAL A 253 -8.73 -14.67 -9.04
C VAL A 253 -7.56 -14.68 -10.03
N SER A 254 -6.41 -15.23 -9.64
CA SER A 254 -5.25 -15.36 -10.52
C SER A 254 -5.52 -16.18 -11.77
N ALA A 255 -6.24 -17.31 -11.66
CA ALA A 255 -6.62 -18.11 -12.82
C ALA A 255 -7.57 -17.33 -13.73
N VAL A 256 -8.56 -16.65 -13.16
CA VAL A 256 -9.54 -15.86 -13.94
C VAL A 256 -8.87 -14.71 -14.69
N LEU A 257 -7.93 -14.01 -14.06
CA LEU A 257 -7.28 -12.85 -14.67
C LEU A 257 -6.23 -13.23 -15.72
N ARG A 258 -5.52 -14.35 -15.56
CA ARG A 258 -4.54 -14.83 -16.52
C ARG A 258 -5.17 -15.41 -17.80
N GLU A 259 -6.45 -15.80 -17.77
CA GLU A 259 -7.20 -16.22 -18.96
C GLU A 259 -7.53 -15.04 -19.91
N ILE A 260 -7.34 -13.79 -19.47
CA ILE A 260 -7.58 -12.59 -20.29
C ILE A 260 -6.41 -12.38 -21.26
N SER A 261 -6.71 -11.89 -22.47
CA SER A 261 -5.71 -11.68 -23.53
C SER A 261 -4.46 -10.90 -23.08
N GLY A 262 -3.30 -11.55 -23.15
CA GLY A 262 -1.98 -11.02 -22.81
C GLY A 262 -1.63 -11.04 -21.32
N ASN A 263 -2.56 -11.45 -20.44
CA ASN A 263 -2.35 -11.52 -18.99
C ASN A 263 -1.59 -12.79 -18.55
N ASP A 264 -1.32 -13.70 -19.47
CA ASP A 264 -0.49 -14.88 -19.29
C ASP A 264 1.00 -14.53 -19.11
N VAL A 265 1.40 -13.33 -19.54
CA VAL A 265 2.75 -12.78 -19.41
C VAL A 265 2.75 -11.38 -18.81
N CYS A 266 3.85 -11.01 -18.15
CA CYS A 266 4.07 -9.68 -17.58
C CYS A 266 4.00 -8.60 -18.66
N ALA A 267 3.24 -7.54 -18.41
CA ALA A 267 3.04 -6.44 -19.34
C ALA A 267 4.35 -5.75 -19.77
N GLU A 268 5.37 -5.78 -18.92
CA GLU A 268 6.63 -5.04 -19.11
C GLU A 268 7.74 -5.90 -19.71
N CYS A 269 7.96 -7.11 -19.21
CA CYS A 269 9.12 -7.94 -19.57
C CYS A 269 8.78 -9.33 -20.13
N ASN A 270 7.50 -9.60 -20.37
CA ASN A 270 6.97 -10.89 -20.85
C ASN A 270 7.30 -12.11 -19.96
N ALA A 271 7.71 -11.90 -18.70
CA ALA A 271 7.86 -13.00 -17.74
C ALA A 271 6.52 -13.74 -17.56
N PRO A 272 6.50 -15.08 -17.58
CA PRO A 272 5.27 -15.84 -17.50
C PRO A 272 4.60 -15.71 -16.12
N GLU A 273 3.30 -16.01 -16.07
CA GLU A 273 2.52 -16.15 -14.84
C GLU A 273 2.62 -14.95 -13.88
N PRO A 274 2.28 -13.74 -14.33
CA PRO A 274 2.32 -12.56 -13.45
C PRO A 274 1.30 -12.67 -12.31
N ASP A 275 1.75 -12.40 -11.07
CA ASP A 275 0.97 -12.46 -9.83
C ASP A 275 0.74 -11.10 -9.15
N TRP A 276 1.16 -10.04 -9.82
CA TRP A 276 0.95 -8.67 -9.39
C TRP A 276 0.17 -7.91 -10.45
N ALA A 277 -0.44 -6.81 -10.05
CA ALA A 277 -1.18 -5.94 -10.95
C ALA A 277 -1.00 -4.48 -10.59
N SER A 278 -1.12 -3.61 -11.59
CA SER A 278 -1.40 -2.20 -11.37
C SER A 278 -2.88 -1.96 -11.66
N LEU A 279 -3.64 -1.59 -10.63
CA LEU A 279 -5.11 -1.48 -10.74
C LEU A 279 -5.55 -0.37 -11.70
N ASN A 280 -4.91 0.79 -11.63
CA ASN A 280 -5.25 1.93 -12.48
C ASN A 280 -4.79 1.73 -13.92
N LEU A 281 -3.64 1.08 -14.13
CA LEU A 281 -3.15 0.78 -15.47
C LEU A 281 -3.85 -0.44 -16.07
N GLY A 282 -4.53 -1.27 -15.29
CA GLY A 282 -5.26 -2.44 -15.78
C GLY A 282 -4.34 -3.53 -16.33
N ILE A 283 -3.14 -3.68 -15.77
CA ILE A 283 -2.09 -4.60 -16.25
C ILE A 283 -1.65 -5.59 -15.16
N LEU A 284 -1.22 -6.78 -15.59
CA LEU A 284 -0.52 -7.77 -14.77
C LEU A 284 1.00 -7.70 -14.94
N LEU A 285 1.70 -7.87 -13.83
CA LEU A 285 3.13 -7.67 -13.65
C LEU A 285 3.77 -8.88 -12.94
N CYS A 286 5.00 -9.21 -13.30
CA CYS A 286 5.82 -10.10 -12.48
C CYS A 286 6.28 -9.37 -11.21
N ILE A 287 6.82 -10.13 -10.24
CA ILE A 287 7.26 -9.57 -8.95
C ILE A 287 8.30 -8.46 -9.11
N GLU A 288 9.28 -8.61 -10.01
CA GLU A 288 10.35 -7.64 -10.20
C GLU A 288 9.83 -6.33 -10.82
N CYS A 289 9.02 -6.41 -11.89
CA CYS A 289 8.39 -5.24 -12.49
C CYS A 289 7.41 -4.56 -11.54
N SER A 290 6.70 -5.33 -10.69
CA SER A 290 5.85 -4.77 -9.64
C SER A 290 6.66 -3.92 -8.65
N GLY A 291 7.91 -4.30 -8.36
CA GLY A 291 8.84 -3.52 -7.54
C GLY A 291 9.17 -2.17 -8.17
N VAL A 292 9.46 -2.15 -9.48
CA VAL A 292 9.69 -0.90 -10.22
C VAL A 292 8.46 -0.01 -10.21
N HIS A 293 7.27 -0.56 -10.46
CA HIS A 293 6.01 0.19 -10.42
C HIS A 293 5.70 0.79 -9.03
N ARG A 294 6.17 0.17 -7.93
CA ARG A 294 6.04 0.76 -6.59
C ARG A 294 6.91 2.01 -6.43
N ASN A 295 8.09 2.03 -7.05
CA ASN A 295 9.02 3.16 -6.99
C ASN A 295 8.51 4.38 -7.77
N LEU A 296 7.62 4.20 -8.76
CA LEU A 296 6.96 5.31 -9.47
C LEU A 296 5.99 6.10 -8.58
N GLY A 297 5.47 5.47 -7.52
CA GLY A 297 4.48 6.05 -6.62
C GLY A 297 3.03 5.87 -7.07
N VAL A 298 2.11 6.07 -6.12
CA VAL A 298 0.66 5.76 -6.28
C VAL A 298 -0.08 6.67 -7.27
N HIS A 299 0.50 7.81 -7.61
CA HIS A 299 -0.03 8.74 -8.61
C HIS A 299 0.21 8.24 -10.04
N VAL A 300 1.16 7.32 -10.23
CA VAL A 300 1.43 6.66 -11.53
C VAL A 300 0.88 5.24 -11.54
N SER A 301 1.17 4.44 -10.51
CA SER A 301 0.83 3.02 -10.50
C SER A 301 0.36 2.52 -9.13
N LYS A 302 -0.80 1.86 -9.09
CA LYS A 302 -1.43 1.33 -7.87
C LYS A 302 -1.24 -0.18 -7.79
N VAL A 303 -0.09 -0.61 -7.27
CA VAL A 303 0.32 -2.03 -7.26
C VAL A 303 -0.40 -2.86 -6.20
N ARG A 304 -0.93 -4.03 -6.57
CA ARG A 304 -1.59 -5.03 -5.70
C ARG A 304 -1.25 -6.46 -6.13
N SER A 305 -1.26 -7.39 -5.18
CA SER A 305 -1.05 -8.81 -5.40
C SER A 305 -2.36 -9.51 -5.77
N LEU A 306 -2.31 -10.45 -6.71
CA LEU A 306 -3.43 -11.30 -7.08
C LEU A 306 -3.80 -12.30 -5.96
N THR A 307 -2.83 -12.67 -5.13
CA THR A 307 -2.99 -13.70 -4.09
C THR A 307 -3.00 -13.11 -2.68
N LEU A 308 -2.20 -12.07 -2.41
CA LEU A 308 -2.08 -11.49 -1.07
C LEU A 308 -3.16 -10.43 -0.77
N ASP A 309 -3.64 -9.70 -1.78
CA ASP A 309 -4.59 -8.59 -1.62
C ASP A 309 -6.03 -8.99 -1.98
N VAL A 310 -6.51 -10.13 -1.47
CA VAL A 310 -7.79 -10.77 -1.87
C VAL A 310 -9.00 -9.82 -1.80
N LYS A 311 -9.05 -8.91 -0.83
CA LYS A 311 -10.18 -7.98 -0.64
C LYS A 311 -10.30 -6.91 -1.73
N VAL A 312 -9.22 -6.64 -2.46
CA VAL A 312 -9.20 -5.62 -3.52
C VAL A 312 -9.92 -6.09 -4.78
N TRP A 313 -9.95 -7.41 -5.01
CA TRP A 313 -10.46 -8.03 -6.23
C TRP A 313 -11.99 -8.16 -6.21
N GLU A 314 -12.67 -7.02 -6.04
CA GLU A 314 -14.10 -6.91 -6.20
C GLU A 314 -14.52 -7.13 -7.65
N SER A 315 -15.80 -7.47 -7.87
CA SER A 315 -16.32 -7.76 -9.22
C SER A 315 -16.09 -6.63 -10.23
N SER A 316 -16.16 -5.36 -9.83
CA SER A 316 -15.91 -4.22 -10.72
C SER A 316 -14.45 -4.16 -11.20
N ILE A 317 -13.50 -4.47 -10.32
CA ILE A 317 -12.07 -4.53 -10.67
C ILE A 317 -11.81 -5.71 -11.60
N VAL A 318 -12.36 -6.89 -11.31
CA VAL A 318 -12.17 -8.07 -12.19
C VAL A 318 -12.74 -7.79 -13.59
N GLU A 319 -13.90 -7.15 -13.68
CA GLU A 319 -14.52 -6.78 -14.96
C GLU A 319 -13.76 -5.67 -15.70
N LEU A 320 -13.16 -4.73 -14.96
CA LEU A 320 -12.23 -3.75 -15.53
C LEU A 320 -11.05 -4.45 -16.23
N PHE A 321 -10.45 -5.44 -15.57
CA PHE A 321 -9.35 -6.21 -16.17
C PHE A 321 -9.82 -7.04 -17.38
N ARG A 322 -11.04 -7.62 -17.36
CA ARG A 322 -11.60 -8.30 -18.54
C ARG A 322 -11.77 -7.36 -19.73
N SER A 323 -12.14 -6.12 -19.45
CA SER A 323 -12.38 -5.11 -20.48
C SER A 323 -11.07 -4.57 -21.07
N LEU A 324 -10.01 -4.47 -20.26
CA LEU A 324 -8.69 -3.97 -20.68
C LEU A 324 -7.76 -5.13 -21.07
N GLY A 325 -7.07 -5.73 -20.10
CA GLY A 325 -6.07 -6.76 -20.32
C GLY A 325 -4.75 -6.22 -20.88
N ASN A 326 -3.65 -6.91 -20.58
CA ASN A 326 -2.30 -6.52 -20.98
C ASN A 326 -2.17 -6.30 -22.49
N ALA A 327 -2.82 -7.13 -23.32
CA ALA A 327 -2.76 -6.98 -24.77
C ALA A 327 -3.28 -5.61 -25.23
N TYR A 328 -4.45 -5.19 -24.72
CA TYR A 328 -5.03 -3.89 -25.05
C TYR A 328 -4.22 -2.74 -24.42
N CYS A 329 -3.88 -2.85 -23.14
CA CYS A 329 -3.10 -1.81 -22.45
C CYS A 329 -1.76 -1.57 -23.17
N ASN A 330 -1.04 -2.63 -23.54
CA ASN A 330 0.21 -2.50 -24.28
C ASN A 330 -0.01 -1.93 -25.70
N SER A 331 -1.13 -2.20 -26.38
CA SER A 331 -1.43 -1.54 -27.65
C SER A 331 -1.57 -0.01 -27.53
N VAL A 332 -2.01 0.48 -26.36
CA VAL A 332 -2.10 1.93 -26.07
C VAL A 332 -0.74 2.49 -25.64
N TRP A 333 -0.09 1.84 -24.68
CA TRP A 333 1.14 2.33 -24.05
C TRP A 333 2.42 2.06 -24.86
N GLU A 334 2.39 1.12 -25.82
CA GLU A 334 3.53 0.69 -26.64
C GLU A 334 3.28 0.93 -28.14
N GLY A 335 2.31 1.76 -28.50
CA GLY A 335 1.89 1.95 -29.89
C GLY A 335 3.03 2.36 -30.84
N SER A 336 4.03 3.11 -30.36
CA SER A 336 5.19 3.53 -31.15
C SER A 336 6.17 2.37 -31.42
N LEU A 337 6.26 1.38 -30.53
CA LEU A 337 7.09 0.20 -30.74
C LEU A 337 6.52 -0.71 -31.84
N GLN A 338 5.18 -0.86 -31.88
CA GLN A 338 4.50 -1.65 -32.91
C GLN A 338 4.61 -1.04 -34.32
N LYS A 339 4.81 0.28 -34.44
CA LYS A 339 5.01 0.95 -35.74
C LYS A 339 6.43 0.76 -36.29
N ASN A 340 7.44 0.77 -35.42
CA ASN A 340 8.84 0.65 -35.82
C ASN A 340 9.21 -0.77 -36.27
N GLU A 341 8.49 -1.81 -35.85
CA GLU A 341 8.67 -3.18 -36.36
C GLU A 341 8.24 -3.35 -37.83
N ARG A 342 7.49 -2.39 -38.40
CA ARG A 342 6.97 -2.45 -39.78
C ARG A 342 7.72 -1.58 -40.79
N VAL A 343 8.69 -0.77 -40.35
CA VAL A 343 9.45 0.13 -41.24
C VAL A 343 10.90 -0.31 -41.21
N ASP A 344 11.34 -0.87 -42.33
CA ASP A 344 12.69 -1.37 -42.56
C ASP A 344 13.77 -0.36 -42.15
N GLU A 345 14.85 -0.93 -41.61
CA GLU A 345 16.08 -0.28 -41.17
C GLU A 345 16.59 0.77 -42.17
N SER A 346 16.47 2.05 -41.84
CA SER A 346 17.49 3.05 -42.15
C SER A 346 17.16 4.39 -41.49
N ASN A 347 18.03 4.80 -40.57
CA ASN A 347 18.11 6.12 -39.93
C ASN A 347 17.17 6.40 -38.75
N ALA A 348 17.62 6.01 -37.55
CA ALA A 348 17.21 6.69 -36.31
C ALA A 348 18.39 6.80 -35.34
N HIS A 349 19.04 7.95 -35.30
CA HIS A 349 19.98 8.36 -34.23
C HIS A 349 19.23 8.85 -32.97
N GLY A 350 18.11 8.22 -32.64
CA GLY A 350 17.35 8.45 -31.41
C GLY A 350 17.44 7.21 -30.52
N THR A 351 17.63 7.40 -29.22
CA THR A 351 17.76 6.33 -28.21
C THR A 351 16.62 5.31 -28.36
N SER A 352 16.88 4.18 -29.00
CA SER A 352 15.85 3.16 -29.26
C SER A 352 15.52 2.44 -27.96
N ILE A 353 14.36 2.76 -27.38
CA ILE A 353 13.85 2.13 -26.17
C ILE A 353 13.26 0.79 -26.57
N THR A 354 13.82 -0.31 -26.07
CA THR A 354 13.36 -1.67 -26.41
C THR A 354 12.65 -2.32 -25.23
N LYS A 355 11.71 -3.22 -25.52
CA LYS A 355 10.98 -3.94 -24.48
C LYS A 355 11.91 -4.97 -23.82
N PRO A 356 12.07 -4.94 -22.48
CA PRO A 356 12.98 -5.84 -21.80
C PRO A 356 12.47 -7.28 -21.81
N CYS A 357 13.36 -8.23 -21.55
CA CYS A 357 13.01 -9.63 -21.28
C CYS A 357 13.08 -9.95 -19.78
N ALA A 358 12.52 -11.11 -19.39
CA ALA A 358 12.52 -11.58 -18.00
C ALA A 358 13.91 -11.82 -17.39
N LYS A 359 14.98 -11.87 -18.21
CA LYS A 359 16.37 -12.03 -17.75
C LYS A 359 17.14 -10.71 -17.71
N ASP A 360 16.58 -9.64 -18.26
CA ASP A 360 17.26 -8.36 -18.32
C ASP A 360 17.43 -7.76 -16.92
N PRO A 361 18.52 -7.01 -16.70
CA PRO A 361 18.78 -6.37 -15.42
C PRO A 361 17.66 -5.39 -15.06
N ILE A 362 17.42 -5.23 -13.76
CA ILE A 362 16.35 -4.36 -13.26
C ILE A 362 16.48 -2.92 -13.78
N SER A 363 17.70 -2.43 -13.96
CA SER A 363 17.97 -1.08 -14.50
C SER A 363 17.48 -0.90 -15.95
N HIS A 364 17.47 -1.94 -16.77
CA HIS A 364 16.87 -1.88 -18.12
C HIS A 364 15.35 -1.77 -18.02
N ARG A 365 14.74 -2.54 -17.11
CA ARG A 365 13.30 -2.50 -16.87
C ARG A 365 12.85 -1.17 -16.29
N GLU A 366 13.62 -0.59 -15.37
CA GLU A 366 13.37 0.74 -14.81
C GLU A 366 13.34 1.81 -15.90
N LYS A 367 14.34 1.81 -16.80
CA LYS A 367 14.38 2.76 -17.92
C LYS A 367 13.16 2.60 -18.84
N TYR A 368 12.84 1.37 -19.22
CA TYR A 368 11.67 1.07 -20.05
C TYR A 368 10.36 1.52 -19.41
N ILE A 369 10.15 1.16 -18.13
CA ILE A 369 8.90 1.46 -17.39
C ILE A 369 8.75 2.98 -17.17
N ASN A 370 9.83 3.70 -16.86
CA ASN A 370 9.80 5.16 -16.76
C ASN A 370 9.44 5.81 -18.10
N ALA A 371 10.09 5.38 -19.19
CA ALA A 371 9.79 5.87 -20.53
C ALA A 371 8.33 5.62 -20.94
N LYS A 372 7.78 4.47 -20.54
CA LYS A 372 6.41 4.05 -20.86
C LYS A 372 5.36 4.86 -20.10
N TYR A 373 5.47 5.01 -18.77
CA TYR A 373 4.38 5.56 -17.94
C TYR A 373 4.64 6.97 -17.39
N VAL A 374 5.91 7.35 -17.18
CA VAL A 374 6.27 8.67 -16.64
C VAL A 374 6.50 9.66 -17.77
N GLU A 375 7.37 9.30 -18.71
CA GLU A 375 7.73 10.16 -19.84
C GLU A 375 6.77 9.99 -21.03
N LYS A 376 5.97 8.91 -21.04
CA LYS A 376 4.98 8.56 -22.07
C LYS A 376 5.53 8.54 -23.51
N LEU A 377 6.82 8.21 -23.68
CA LEU A 377 7.53 8.26 -24.97
C LEU A 377 7.04 7.20 -25.98
N LEU A 378 6.43 6.12 -25.48
CA LEU A 378 6.03 4.98 -26.29
C LEU A 378 4.58 5.05 -26.79
N ILE A 379 3.83 6.07 -26.37
CA ILE A 379 2.44 6.31 -26.78
C ILE A 379 2.41 7.00 -28.14
N VAL A 380 1.49 6.56 -29.02
CA VAL A 380 1.17 7.30 -30.25
C VAL A 380 0.18 8.41 -29.90
N ARG A 381 0.60 9.67 -30.11
CA ARG A 381 -0.31 10.82 -30.01
C ARG A 381 -0.92 11.10 -31.38
N ASP A 382 -2.24 11.21 -31.42
CA ASP A 382 -2.95 11.60 -32.63
C ASP A 382 -2.56 13.05 -32.99
N ALA A 383 -2.25 13.31 -34.26
CA ALA A 383 -2.02 14.67 -34.73
C ALA A 383 -3.30 15.48 -34.50
N VAL A 384 -3.20 16.59 -33.75
CA VAL A 384 -4.33 17.48 -33.48
C VAL A 384 -4.88 17.98 -34.82
N GLN A 385 -5.97 17.37 -35.29
CA GLN A 385 -6.68 17.84 -36.46
C GLN A 385 -7.41 19.13 -36.08
N PRO A 386 -7.30 20.22 -36.88
CA PRO A 386 -8.03 21.45 -36.61
C PRO A 386 -9.55 21.17 -36.61
N GLY A 387 -10.22 21.42 -35.47
CA GLY A 387 -11.66 21.18 -35.30
C GLY A 387 -12.04 19.94 -34.49
N VAL A 388 -11.07 19.16 -33.99
CA VAL A 388 -11.35 18.06 -33.05
C VAL A 388 -11.49 18.61 -31.64
N PHE A 389 -12.63 18.30 -31.00
CA PHE A 389 -12.90 18.54 -29.59
C PHE A 389 -11.67 18.12 -28.74
N PRO A 390 -11.19 18.94 -27.78
CA PRO A 390 -10.05 18.57 -26.94
C PRO A 390 -10.30 17.22 -26.26
N ASN A 391 -9.25 16.48 -25.87
CA ASN A 391 -9.39 15.17 -25.19
C ASN A 391 -10.37 15.22 -23.99
N SER A 392 -10.45 16.39 -23.35
CA SER A 392 -11.41 16.71 -22.29
C SER A 392 -12.88 16.69 -22.74
N ALA A 393 -13.23 17.00 -23.99
CA ALA A 393 -14.58 16.82 -24.51
C ALA A 393 -14.84 15.40 -25.03
N ASN A 394 -13.84 14.76 -25.64
CA ASN A 394 -13.97 13.39 -26.13
C ASN A 394 -14.21 12.39 -24.97
N ILE A 395 -13.61 12.62 -23.79
CA ILE A 395 -13.82 11.73 -22.64
C ILE A 395 -15.27 11.81 -22.13
N TRP A 396 -15.90 12.98 -22.18
CA TRP A 396 -17.31 13.14 -21.83
C TRP A 396 -18.22 12.38 -22.79
N GLN A 397 -17.94 12.46 -24.10
CA GLN A 397 -18.68 11.70 -25.10
C GLN A 397 -18.47 10.19 -24.93
N ALA A 398 -17.24 9.76 -24.64
CA ALA A 398 -16.90 8.35 -24.41
C ALA A 398 -17.62 7.79 -23.16
N VAL A 399 -17.69 8.56 -22.07
CA VAL A 399 -18.47 8.17 -20.87
C VAL A 399 -19.96 8.14 -21.17
N LYS A 400 -20.49 9.11 -21.93
CA LYS A 400 -21.90 9.13 -22.35
C LYS A 400 -22.25 7.90 -23.21
N ALA A 401 -21.31 7.45 -24.05
CA ALA A 401 -21.45 6.27 -24.89
C ALA A 401 -21.08 4.95 -24.18
N ASP A 402 -20.76 4.98 -22.89
CA ASP A 402 -20.29 3.83 -22.09
C ASP A 402 -19.08 3.09 -22.71
N ASN A 403 -18.20 3.82 -23.39
CA ASN A 403 -17.02 3.26 -24.04
C ASN A 403 -15.80 3.30 -23.11
N LEU A 404 -15.70 2.29 -22.24
CA LEU A 404 -14.64 2.16 -21.23
C LEU A 404 -13.22 2.21 -21.83
N ARG A 405 -13.00 1.54 -22.97
CA ARG A 405 -11.70 1.47 -23.63
C ARG A 405 -11.27 2.84 -24.14
N GLU A 406 -12.18 3.58 -24.76
CA GLU A 406 -11.86 4.92 -25.24
C GLU A 406 -11.60 5.90 -24.08
N VAL A 407 -12.36 5.81 -22.98
CA VAL A 407 -12.07 6.58 -21.76
C VAL A 407 -10.67 6.28 -21.24
N TYR A 408 -10.29 5.00 -21.12
CA TYR A 408 -8.95 4.59 -20.72
C TYR A 408 -7.87 5.16 -21.66
N ARG A 409 -8.07 5.03 -22.98
CA ARG A 409 -7.13 5.54 -24.00
C ARG A 409 -6.94 7.04 -23.86
N LEU A 410 -8.02 7.81 -23.74
CA LEU A 410 -7.98 9.27 -23.61
C LEU A 410 -7.23 9.71 -22.34
N ILE A 411 -7.39 8.99 -21.23
CA ILE A 411 -6.63 9.24 -20.00
C ILE A 411 -5.15 8.94 -20.20
N ALA A 412 -4.81 7.82 -20.84
CA ALA A 412 -3.42 7.43 -21.09
C ALA A 412 -2.67 8.46 -21.95
N ILE A 413 -3.28 8.92 -23.06
CA ILE A 413 -2.64 9.85 -24.01
C ILE A 413 -2.56 11.30 -23.50
N SER A 414 -3.38 11.68 -22.51
CA SER A 414 -3.45 13.06 -22.04
C SER A 414 -2.32 13.39 -21.06
N ASP A 415 -1.73 14.58 -21.22
CA ASP A 415 -0.67 15.07 -20.33
C ASP A 415 -1.22 15.78 -19.08
N THR A 416 -2.52 16.10 -19.07
CA THR A 416 -3.23 16.75 -17.97
C THR A 416 -4.27 15.83 -17.34
N ASN A 417 -4.67 16.14 -16.11
CA ASN A 417 -5.76 15.43 -15.43
C ASN A 417 -7.12 15.84 -16.04
N ILE A 418 -7.60 15.05 -16.99
CA ILE A 418 -8.91 15.25 -17.63
C ILE A 418 -10.07 14.64 -16.83
N VAL A 419 -9.82 13.76 -15.85
CA VAL A 419 -10.90 13.03 -15.13
C VAL A 419 -11.70 13.91 -14.16
N ASN A 420 -11.10 15.02 -13.72
CA ASN A 420 -11.73 15.99 -12.81
C ASN A 420 -12.23 17.25 -13.51
N THR A 421 -12.35 17.22 -14.84
CA THR A 421 -12.97 18.33 -15.59
C THR A 421 -14.46 18.39 -15.29
N THR A 422 -14.99 19.60 -15.18
CA THR A 422 -16.43 19.85 -15.09
C THR A 422 -17.01 20.06 -16.49
N PHE A 423 -18.32 19.89 -16.63
CA PHE A 423 -19.03 20.11 -17.89
C PHE A 423 -18.78 21.52 -18.42
N ASP A 424 -18.74 22.50 -17.52
CA ASP A 424 -18.53 23.91 -17.82
C ASP A 424 -17.11 24.16 -18.36
N ASP A 425 -16.09 23.52 -17.79
CA ASP A 425 -14.71 23.65 -18.26
C ASP A 425 -14.54 23.22 -19.73
N VAL A 426 -15.45 22.38 -20.23
CA VAL A 426 -15.32 21.68 -21.51
C VAL A 426 -16.30 22.21 -22.57
N PHE A 427 -17.53 22.56 -22.18
CA PHE A 427 -18.61 22.93 -23.10
C PHE A 427 -19.03 24.41 -23.00
N THR A 428 -18.30 25.26 -22.28
CA THR A 428 -18.57 26.71 -22.29
C THR A 428 -18.14 27.32 -23.63
N ILE A 429 -19.07 27.40 -24.59
CA ILE A 429 -19.42 28.56 -25.43
C ILE A 429 -20.54 28.11 -26.39
N GLU A 430 -21.78 28.46 -26.06
CA GLU A 430 -22.83 28.84 -27.03
C GLU A 430 -24.00 29.62 -26.35
N LEU A 431 -23.75 30.31 -25.23
CA LEU A 431 -24.76 31.15 -24.55
C LEU A 431 -24.50 32.66 -24.65
N TYR A 432 -23.52 33.09 -25.45
CA TYR A 432 -23.22 34.52 -25.70
C TYR A 432 -23.64 35.02 -27.10
N HIS A 433 -24.60 34.38 -27.76
CA HIS A 433 -25.05 34.84 -29.09
C HIS A 433 -26.50 35.29 -29.26
N HIS A 434 -27.30 35.45 -28.18
CA HIS A 434 -28.61 36.13 -28.31
C HIS A 434 -29.11 36.82 -27.03
N VAL A 435 -28.36 37.77 -26.49
CA VAL A 435 -29.00 38.91 -25.79
C VAL A 435 -28.37 40.20 -26.31
N VAL A 436 -29.26 40.98 -26.91
CA VAL A 436 -29.09 42.26 -27.57
C VAL A 436 -28.42 43.29 -26.65
N ASP A 437 -27.53 44.10 -27.24
CA ASP A 437 -27.08 45.42 -26.82
C ASP A 437 -27.56 45.94 -25.46
N THR A 438 -26.66 45.95 -24.48
CA THR A 438 -26.51 47.13 -23.62
C THR A 438 -25.04 47.25 -23.19
N GLN A 439 -24.42 48.32 -23.67
CA GLN A 439 -23.20 48.89 -23.11
C GLN A 439 -23.38 49.04 -21.59
N ASP A 440 -22.52 48.44 -20.78
CA ASP A 440 -21.68 49.23 -19.89
C ASP A 440 -20.52 48.41 -19.30
N SER A 441 -19.53 49.18 -18.94
CA SER A 441 -18.17 48.90 -18.57
C SER A 441 -17.98 48.34 -17.15
N SER A 442 -16.78 47.78 -16.93
CA SER A 442 -16.02 47.68 -15.67
C SER A 442 -16.02 46.35 -14.90
N LEU A 443 -14.79 45.82 -14.84
CA LEU A 443 -14.17 44.87 -13.93
C LEU A 443 -14.79 44.81 -12.51
N ASP A 444 -15.17 43.62 -12.04
CA ASP A 444 -14.59 43.06 -10.82
C ASP A 444 -14.78 41.54 -10.71
N SER A 445 -13.71 40.86 -10.30
CA SER A 445 -13.62 39.41 -10.15
C SER A 445 -14.11 38.96 -8.77
N ASP A 446 -15.38 39.22 -8.46
CA ASP A 446 -15.99 38.70 -7.26
C ASP A 446 -16.66 37.34 -7.52
N LYS A 447 -16.32 36.39 -6.65
CA LYS A 447 -17.03 35.11 -6.52
C LYS A 447 -18.46 35.41 -6.08
N GLU A 448 -19.33 35.76 -7.02
CA GLU A 448 -20.76 35.87 -6.76
C GLU A 448 -21.24 34.57 -6.12
N GLU A 449 -21.89 34.69 -4.97
CA GLU A 449 -22.62 33.62 -4.30
C GLU A 449 -23.65 33.06 -5.30
N ARG A 450 -23.33 31.91 -5.90
CA ARG A 450 -24.13 31.28 -6.95
C ARG A 450 -25.42 30.76 -6.34
N ASP A 451 -26.52 31.45 -6.58
CA ASP A 451 -27.87 31.04 -6.18
C ASP A 451 -28.27 29.72 -6.89
N PRO A 452 -28.43 28.59 -6.16
CA PRO A 452 -28.80 27.30 -6.74
C PRO A 452 -30.19 27.29 -7.38
N SER A 453 -31.04 28.28 -7.07
CA SER A 453 -32.36 28.50 -7.66
C SER A 453 -32.30 28.95 -9.12
N SER A 454 -31.16 29.49 -9.53
CA SER A 454 -30.99 30.23 -10.77
C SER A 454 -30.39 29.39 -11.90
N CYS A 455 -30.26 28.05 -11.79
CA CYS A 455 -29.81 27.23 -12.94
C CYS A 455 -30.80 27.45 -14.08
N PRO A 456 -30.39 28.10 -15.20
CA PRO A 456 -31.25 28.20 -16.36
C PRO A 456 -31.48 26.77 -16.81
N ARG A 457 -32.71 26.27 -16.64
CA ARG A 457 -33.12 24.99 -17.21
C ARG A 457 -32.79 25.09 -18.70
N ILE A 458 -31.69 24.49 -19.14
CA ILE A 458 -31.37 24.38 -20.56
C ILE A 458 -32.53 23.59 -21.15
N LYS A 459 -33.46 24.31 -21.78
CA LYS A 459 -34.74 23.78 -22.23
C LYS A 459 -34.64 23.07 -23.58
N ASP A 460 -33.43 22.93 -24.14
CA ASP A 460 -33.24 22.53 -25.53
C ASP A 460 -32.36 21.29 -25.73
N LEU A 461 -32.55 20.27 -24.88
CA LEU A 461 -32.29 18.88 -25.27
C LEU A 461 -33.50 18.06 -24.79
N ASN A 462 -34.03 17.20 -25.64
CA ASN A 462 -35.29 16.42 -25.46
C ASN A 462 -35.31 15.43 -24.26
N GLU A 463 -34.58 15.67 -23.17
CA GLU A 463 -34.60 14.88 -21.94
C GLU A 463 -34.95 15.76 -20.74
N PRO A 464 -36.08 15.51 -20.04
CA PRO A 464 -36.47 16.31 -18.88
C PRO A 464 -35.55 16.01 -17.69
N GLY A 465 -34.69 16.98 -17.35
CA GLY A 465 -34.40 17.29 -15.94
C GLY A 465 -33.10 16.74 -15.32
N ASN A 466 -31.94 17.26 -15.73
CA ASN A 466 -30.81 17.47 -14.82
C ASN A 466 -29.87 18.55 -15.39
N CYS A 467 -29.68 19.65 -14.64
CA CYS A 467 -28.67 20.66 -14.92
C CYS A 467 -27.29 19.98 -14.94
N LEU A 468 -26.56 20.00 -16.06
CA LEU A 468 -25.18 19.48 -16.14
C LEU A 468 -24.14 20.49 -15.66
N GLN A 469 -24.56 21.69 -15.29
CA GLN A 469 -23.68 22.73 -14.78
C GLN A 469 -22.91 22.24 -13.55
N GLY A 470 -21.60 22.48 -13.55
CA GLY A 470 -20.68 22.03 -12.50
C GLY A 470 -20.57 20.50 -12.34
N CYS A 471 -21.30 19.69 -13.12
CA CYS A 471 -21.17 18.24 -13.05
C CYS A 471 -19.76 17.84 -13.48
N SER A 472 -19.23 16.80 -12.86
CA SER A 472 -17.98 16.16 -13.27
C SER A 472 -18.24 14.90 -14.09
N ILE A 473 -17.20 14.37 -14.72
CA ILE A 473 -17.27 13.08 -15.44
C ILE A 473 -17.77 11.97 -14.51
N LEU A 474 -17.38 11.99 -13.23
CA LEU A 474 -17.81 11.00 -12.26
C LEU A 474 -19.33 11.08 -11.96
N HIS A 475 -19.91 12.29 -11.95
CA HIS A 475 -21.37 12.44 -11.86
C HIS A 475 -22.07 11.78 -13.05
N LEU A 476 -21.58 12.05 -14.27
CA LEU A 476 -22.14 11.45 -15.48
C LEU A 476 -22.02 9.91 -15.47
N ALA A 477 -20.87 9.37 -15.05
CA ALA A 477 -20.70 7.92 -14.91
C ALA A 477 -21.64 7.30 -13.87
N CYS A 478 -21.90 8.01 -12.77
CA CYS A 478 -22.85 7.60 -11.75
C CYS A 478 -24.30 7.59 -12.27
N GLN A 479 -24.68 8.58 -13.06
CA GLN A 479 -25.97 8.65 -13.72
C GLN A 479 -26.16 7.50 -14.73
N ARG A 480 -25.09 7.12 -15.46
CA ARG A 480 -25.13 5.98 -16.39
C ARG A 480 -25.20 4.63 -15.68
N GLY A 481 -24.82 4.56 -14.41
CA GLY A 481 -24.98 3.38 -13.59
C GLY A 481 -23.94 2.27 -13.80
N ASN A 482 -22.88 2.50 -14.57
CA ASN A 482 -21.85 1.50 -14.85
C ASN A 482 -20.76 1.51 -13.75
N PRO A 483 -20.68 0.47 -12.89
CA PRO A 483 -19.69 0.40 -11.81
C PRO A 483 -18.25 0.25 -12.31
N VAL A 484 -18.03 -0.33 -13.49
CA VAL A 484 -16.69 -0.52 -14.08
C VAL A 484 -16.15 0.82 -14.59
N MET A 485 -17.00 1.64 -15.19
CA MET A 485 -16.66 3.00 -15.60
C MET A 485 -16.31 3.87 -14.39
N VAL A 486 -17.14 3.82 -13.35
CA VAL A 486 -16.88 4.52 -12.08
C VAL A 486 -15.56 4.05 -11.46
N GLU A 487 -15.32 2.74 -11.42
CA GLU A 487 -14.06 2.18 -10.92
C GLU A 487 -12.84 2.73 -11.66
N LEU A 488 -12.88 2.71 -13.01
CA LEU A 488 -11.80 3.24 -13.84
C LEU A 488 -11.48 4.69 -13.48
N LEU A 489 -12.50 5.55 -13.43
CA LEU A 489 -12.33 6.98 -13.10
C LEU A 489 -11.74 7.18 -11.70
N LEU A 490 -12.22 6.44 -10.69
CA LEU A 490 -11.68 6.48 -9.32
C LEU A 490 -10.23 5.98 -9.27
N GLN A 491 -9.89 4.95 -10.04
CA GLN A 491 -8.51 4.48 -10.15
C GLN A 491 -7.58 5.54 -10.75
N PHE A 492 -8.07 6.45 -11.58
CA PHE A 492 -7.32 7.60 -12.08
C PHE A 492 -7.47 8.89 -11.24
N GLY A 493 -8.09 8.81 -10.07
CA GLY A 493 -8.14 9.92 -9.12
C GLY A 493 -9.26 10.92 -9.37
N ALA A 494 -10.37 10.47 -9.95
CA ALA A 494 -11.61 11.24 -9.95
C ALA A 494 -12.03 11.57 -8.51
N ASP A 495 -12.36 12.83 -8.25
CA ASP A 495 -12.79 13.29 -6.93
C ASP A 495 -14.21 12.81 -6.64
N ILE A 496 -14.30 11.88 -5.68
CA ILE A 496 -15.54 11.28 -5.23
C ILE A 496 -16.48 12.27 -4.53
N ASN A 497 -15.95 13.41 -4.05
CA ASN A 497 -16.70 14.42 -3.32
C ASN A 497 -16.87 15.72 -4.11
N MET A 498 -16.61 15.72 -5.41
CA MET A 498 -16.85 16.91 -6.24
C MET A 498 -18.34 17.28 -6.18
N HIS A 499 -18.65 18.57 -6.13
CA HIS A 499 -20.03 19.06 -6.05
C HIS A 499 -20.45 19.65 -7.40
N ASP A 500 -21.64 19.31 -7.87
CA ASP A 500 -22.28 19.98 -9.01
C ASP A 500 -22.82 21.37 -8.63
N PHE A 501 -23.43 22.07 -9.59
CA PHE A 501 -24.02 23.40 -9.36
C PHE A 501 -25.09 23.42 -8.25
N HIS A 502 -25.74 22.29 -7.97
CA HIS A 502 -26.75 22.17 -6.92
C HIS A 502 -26.15 21.68 -5.58
N GLY A 503 -24.83 21.60 -5.46
CA GLY A 503 -24.16 21.07 -4.28
C GLY A 503 -24.30 19.56 -4.11
N ARG A 504 -24.70 18.83 -5.16
CA ARG A 504 -24.84 17.36 -5.12
C ARG A 504 -23.51 16.73 -5.48
N THR A 505 -23.16 15.66 -4.78
CA THR A 505 -21.99 14.82 -5.09
C THR A 505 -22.37 13.65 -6.01
N PRO A 506 -21.41 12.91 -6.60
CA PRO A 506 -21.70 11.72 -7.41
C PRO A 506 -22.54 10.66 -6.67
N LEU A 507 -22.36 10.56 -5.34
CA LEU A 507 -23.19 9.69 -4.49
C LEU A 507 -24.67 10.12 -4.50
N HIS A 508 -24.96 11.42 -4.48
CA HIS A 508 -26.34 11.92 -4.55
C HIS A 508 -26.99 11.54 -5.87
N HIS A 509 -26.25 11.58 -6.99
CA HIS A 509 -26.74 11.15 -8.31
C HIS A 509 -27.03 9.63 -8.32
N CYS A 510 -26.20 8.79 -7.70
CA CYS A 510 -26.52 7.37 -7.56
C CYS A 510 -27.84 7.13 -6.79
N VAL A 511 -28.06 7.91 -5.73
CA VAL A 511 -29.26 7.79 -4.88
C VAL A 511 -30.51 8.33 -5.59
N SER A 512 -30.41 9.45 -6.33
CA SER A 512 -31.54 10.03 -7.07
C SER A 512 -32.02 9.11 -8.19
N GLU A 513 -31.09 8.40 -8.85
CA GLU A 513 -31.42 7.39 -9.88
C GLU A 513 -31.86 6.04 -9.27
N GLY A 514 -31.89 5.90 -7.93
CA GLY A 514 -32.28 4.67 -7.25
C GLY A 514 -31.25 3.52 -7.37
N ASN A 515 -30.03 3.80 -7.82
CA ASN A 515 -28.96 2.81 -8.01
C ASN A 515 -28.24 2.48 -6.69
N ASN A 516 -28.94 1.74 -5.82
CA ASN A 516 -28.42 1.31 -4.52
C ASN A 516 -27.11 0.49 -4.59
N PRO A 517 -26.91 -0.43 -5.56
CA PRO A 517 -25.63 -1.14 -5.70
C PRO A 517 -24.46 -0.20 -5.97
N LEU A 518 -24.62 0.78 -6.86
CA LEU A 518 -23.56 1.73 -7.18
C LEU A 518 -23.31 2.72 -6.05
N ALA A 519 -24.36 3.19 -5.36
CA ALA A 519 -24.21 4.00 -4.16
C ALA A 519 -23.41 3.25 -3.06
N LYS A 520 -23.71 1.97 -2.83
CA LYS A 520 -22.94 1.12 -1.91
C LYS A 520 -21.49 0.92 -2.37
N HIS A 521 -21.26 0.85 -3.68
CA HIS A 521 -19.93 0.74 -4.25
C HIS A 521 -19.11 2.00 -3.97
N LEU A 522 -19.66 3.19 -4.23
CA LEU A 522 -19.01 4.47 -3.90
C LEU A 522 -18.71 4.61 -2.40
N LEU A 523 -19.64 4.22 -1.53
CA LEU A 523 -19.44 4.29 -0.07
C LEU A 523 -18.32 3.39 0.48
N ARG A 524 -17.88 2.38 -0.29
CA ARG A 524 -16.75 1.52 0.09
C ARG A 524 -15.39 2.08 -0.32
N ARG A 525 -15.39 3.06 -1.23
CA ARG A 525 -14.20 3.71 -1.78
C ARG A 525 -13.83 4.90 -0.91
#